data_AF-F9LVH2-F1
#
_entry.id   AF-F9LVH2-F1
#
_cell.length_a   1.000
_cell.length_b   1.000
_cell.length_c   1.000
_cell.angle_alpha   90.00
_cell.angle_beta   90.00
_cell.angle_gamma   90.00
#
_symmetry.space_group_name_H-M   'P 1'
#
loop_
_entity.id
_entity.type
_entity.pdbx_description
1 polymer ?
#
loop_
_entity_poly.entity_id
_entity_poly.type
_entity_poly.pdbx_seq_one_letter_code
_entity_poly.pdbx_strand_id
1 'polypeptide(L)'
;MKKLPLVFSGCLLGLAGAGNLIADTWPVFSHLLSLTDLVLWIFFLILHLFNWEETKQELTKPPLLSGMATFPMAGMILSTYVFRLFPHLPLISQGLWWFSFLLDLALITYFTIKFACPGRRVKATPSWTVLYVGIAVAALTYPLVGIVEIAYATLSFGFVLTFYLYPLIYRDLKKTPLPVALLGQEGIYCAPFSLLLASLVRVGGAGLPTWLLIVMILASQSFFFFVLTRLPNILKQGFQPAFSALTFPTIITATSLKMAQGILKLPFLDYLVFAETVICLTILFFVLGAYLIWLRKKV
;
A
#
# COMPACT_ATOMS: atom_id res chain seq x y z
N MET A 1 -10.67 -1.28 -25.76
CA MET A 1 -9.78 -1.74 -24.67
C MET A 1 -10.59 -1.74 -23.38
N LYS A 2 -10.33 -2.65 -22.44
CA LYS A 2 -11.05 -2.64 -21.16
C LYS A 2 -10.71 -1.37 -20.37
N LYS A 3 -11.64 -0.86 -19.57
CA LYS A 3 -11.40 0.25 -18.64
C LYS A 3 -10.45 -0.20 -17.54
N LEU A 4 -9.64 0.73 -17.04
CA LEU A 4 -8.77 0.52 -15.89
C LEU A 4 -9.63 0.51 -14.61
N PRO A 5 -9.72 -0.61 -13.88
CA PRO A 5 -10.60 -0.73 -12.71
C PRO A 5 -10.01 -0.02 -11.49
N LEU A 6 -10.85 0.31 -10.49
CA LEU A 6 -10.39 1.02 -9.29
C LEU A 6 -9.26 0.30 -8.53
N VAL A 7 -9.27 -1.04 -8.54
CA VAL A 7 -8.23 -1.86 -7.91
C VAL A 7 -6.84 -1.65 -8.51
N PHE A 8 -6.72 -1.11 -9.72
CA PHE A 8 -5.42 -0.77 -10.30
C PHE A 8 -4.66 0.28 -9.47
N SER A 9 -5.35 1.06 -8.64
CA SER A 9 -4.68 1.96 -7.68
C SER A 9 -3.70 1.24 -6.75
N GLY A 10 -3.87 -0.07 -6.51
CA GLY A 10 -2.87 -0.88 -5.81
C GLY A 10 -1.54 -0.98 -6.56
N CYS A 11 -1.57 -1.12 -7.89
CA CYS A 11 -0.37 -1.12 -8.72
C CYS A 11 0.32 0.24 -8.73
N LEU A 12 -0.44 1.35 -8.70
CA LEU A 12 0.13 2.70 -8.58
C LEU A 12 0.94 2.81 -7.30
N LEU A 13 0.30 2.48 -6.17
CA LEU A 13 0.98 2.46 -4.88
C LEU A 13 2.20 1.53 -4.87
N GLY A 14 2.11 0.38 -5.54
CA GLY A 14 3.24 -0.52 -5.74
C GLY A 14 4.40 0.13 -6.51
N LEU A 15 4.14 0.82 -7.62
CA LEU A 15 5.17 1.53 -8.38
C LEU A 15 5.80 2.67 -7.57
N ALA A 16 4.99 3.49 -6.86
CA ALA A 16 5.48 4.54 -5.96
C ALA A 16 6.41 3.95 -4.89
N GLY A 17 5.98 2.86 -4.26
CA GLY A 17 6.73 2.16 -3.22
C GLY A 17 8.02 1.56 -3.75
N ALA A 18 8.00 0.92 -4.93
CA ALA A 18 9.18 0.32 -5.54
C ALA A 18 10.22 1.37 -5.91
N GLY A 19 9.78 2.49 -6.48
CA GLY A 19 10.65 3.62 -6.77
C GLY A 19 11.32 4.19 -5.51
N ASN A 20 10.62 4.20 -4.38
CA ASN A 20 11.20 4.59 -3.09
C ASN A 20 12.19 3.53 -2.55
N LEU A 21 11.81 2.25 -2.58
CA LEU A 21 12.62 1.12 -2.09
C LEU A 21 14.03 1.07 -2.70
N ILE A 22 14.14 1.33 -4.00
CA ILE A 22 15.40 1.20 -4.74
C ILE A 22 16.09 2.54 -5.02
N ALA A 23 15.64 3.63 -4.39
CA ALA A 23 16.11 4.98 -4.65
C ALA A 23 17.62 5.17 -4.45
N ASP A 24 18.17 4.50 -3.45
CA ASP A 24 19.57 4.50 -3.04
C ASP A 24 20.41 3.40 -3.71
N THR A 25 19.80 2.30 -4.16
CA THR A 25 20.51 1.17 -4.80
C THR A 25 20.58 1.29 -6.31
N TRP A 26 19.45 1.64 -6.95
CA TRP A 26 19.33 1.80 -8.41
C TRP A 26 18.62 3.11 -8.75
N PRO A 27 19.28 4.27 -8.60
CA PRO A 27 18.63 5.58 -8.72
C PRO A 27 17.92 5.78 -10.06
N VAL A 28 18.55 5.43 -11.18
CA VAL A 28 17.98 5.55 -12.53
C VAL A 28 16.70 4.73 -12.66
N PHE A 29 16.70 3.50 -12.14
CA PHE A 29 15.52 2.64 -12.19
C PHE A 29 14.41 3.13 -11.25
N SER A 30 14.78 3.63 -10.07
CA SER A 30 13.86 4.31 -9.14
C SER A 30 13.16 5.49 -9.82
N HIS A 31 13.90 6.32 -10.56
CA HIS A 31 13.34 7.44 -11.31
C HIS A 31 12.36 6.97 -12.39
N LEU A 32 12.70 5.92 -13.14
CA LEU A 32 11.81 5.35 -14.14
C LEU A 32 10.49 4.88 -13.52
N LEU A 33 10.53 4.11 -12.43
CA LEU A 33 9.34 3.60 -11.76
C LEU A 33 8.48 4.74 -11.17
N SER A 34 9.10 5.67 -10.46
CA SER A 34 8.39 6.79 -9.81
C SER A 34 7.79 7.76 -10.83
N LEU A 35 8.50 8.05 -11.93
CA LEU A 35 7.99 8.91 -13.00
C LEU A 35 6.84 8.23 -13.76
N THR A 36 6.99 6.94 -14.07
CA THR A 36 5.93 6.16 -14.71
C THR A 36 4.68 6.16 -13.84
N ASP A 37 4.84 5.96 -12.53
CA ASP A 37 3.74 6.01 -11.59
C ASP A 37 3.08 7.39 -11.53
N LEU A 38 3.87 8.46 -11.44
CA LEU A 38 3.33 9.83 -11.41
C LEU A 38 2.44 10.12 -12.63
N VAL A 39 2.90 9.73 -13.81
CA VAL A 39 2.11 9.88 -15.06
C VAL A 39 0.85 9.02 -15.02
N LEU A 40 0.97 7.75 -14.60
CA LEU A 40 -0.18 6.85 -14.49
C LEU A 40 -1.18 7.29 -13.43
N TRP A 41 -0.73 7.87 -12.32
CA TRP A 41 -1.55 8.38 -11.23
C TRP A 41 -2.39 9.57 -11.69
N ILE A 42 -1.78 10.52 -12.41
CA ILE A 42 -2.50 11.65 -13.02
C ILE A 42 -3.51 11.14 -14.06
N PHE A 43 -3.07 10.24 -14.95
CA PHE A 43 -3.96 9.64 -15.96
C PHE A 43 -5.14 8.91 -15.31
N PHE A 44 -4.88 8.13 -14.25
CA PHE A 44 -5.90 7.39 -13.52
C PHE A 44 -6.93 8.33 -12.88
N LEU A 45 -6.49 9.44 -12.29
CA LEU A 45 -7.35 10.47 -11.72
C LEU A 45 -8.26 11.06 -12.80
N ILE A 46 -7.68 11.52 -13.90
CA ILE A 46 -8.40 12.12 -15.03
C ILE A 46 -9.44 11.15 -15.58
N LEU A 47 -9.04 9.90 -15.84
CA LEU A 47 -9.93 8.86 -16.36
C LEU A 47 -11.15 8.65 -15.46
N HIS A 48 -10.96 8.54 -14.14
CA HIS A 48 -12.07 8.27 -13.21
C HIS A 48 -12.96 9.48 -12.94
N LEU A 49 -12.43 10.71 -13.08
CA LEU A 49 -13.22 11.94 -13.03
C LEU A 49 -14.11 12.10 -14.27
N PHE A 50 -13.59 11.81 -15.46
CA PHE A 50 -14.40 11.86 -16.70
C PHE A 50 -15.45 10.73 -16.75
N ASN A 51 -15.17 9.55 -16.18
CA ASN A 51 -16.09 8.42 -16.12
C ASN A 51 -16.79 8.28 -14.75
N TRP A 52 -17.23 9.40 -14.18
CA TRP A 52 -17.73 9.47 -12.80
C TRP A 52 -18.90 8.52 -12.49
N GLU A 53 -19.88 8.38 -13.39
CA GLU A 53 -21.06 7.53 -13.14
C GLU A 53 -20.69 6.07 -12.90
N GLU A 54 -19.77 5.52 -13.70
CA GLU A 54 -19.27 4.16 -13.51
C GLU A 54 -18.38 4.05 -12.26
N THR A 55 -17.50 5.03 -12.05
CA THR A 55 -16.64 5.09 -10.86
C THR A 55 -17.48 5.05 -9.58
N LYS A 56 -18.56 5.82 -9.55
CA LYS A 56 -19.52 5.88 -8.44
C LYS A 56 -20.18 4.52 -8.21
N GLN A 57 -20.49 3.76 -9.26
CA GLN A 57 -21.01 2.40 -9.14
C GLN A 57 -19.98 1.44 -8.53
N GLU A 58 -18.71 1.50 -8.94
CA GLU A 58 -17.65 0.67 -8.34
C GLU A 58 -17.44 1.01 -6.85
N LEU A 59 -17.47 2.29 -6.49
CA LEU A 59 -17.37 2.77 -5.09
C LEU A 59 -18.55 2.36 -4.19
N THR A 60 -19.63 1.80 -4.74
CA THR A 60 -20.69 1.19 -3.93
C THR A 60 -20.29 -0.16 -3.33
N LYS A 61 -19.27 -0.83 -3.88
CA LYS A 61 -18.79 -2.13 -3.41
C LYS A 61 -17.77 -1.91 -2.29
N PRO A 62 -18.01 -2.42 -1.06
CA PRO A 62 -17.13 -2.14 0.09
C PRO A 62 -15.65 -2.50 -0.15
N PRO A 63 -15.30 -3.68 -0.69
CA PRO A 63 -13.89 -4.02 -0.89
C PRO A 63 -13.18 -3.16 -1.94
N LEU A 64 -13.92 -2.60 -2.92
CA LEU A 64 -13.36 -1.69 -3.90
C LEU A 64 -13.17 -0.29 -3.32
N LEU A 65 -14.15 0.21 -2.56
CA LEU A 65 -14.05 1.50 -1.88
C LEU A 65 -12.91 1.52 -0.88
N SER A 66 -12.78 0.49 -0.04
CA SER A 66 -11.70 0.43 0.94
C SER A 66 -10.34 0.20 0.27
N GLY A 67 -10.29 -0.54 -0.83
CA GLY A 67 -9.08 -0.70 -1.65
C GLY A 67 -8.63 0.59 -2.33
N MET A 68 -9.55 1.50 -2.66
CA MET A 68 -9.24 2.77 -3.32
C MET A 68 -8.34 3.70 -2.48
N ALA A 69 -8.22 3.46 -1.17
CA ALA A 69 -7.25 4.14 -0.31
C ALA A 69 -5.80 4.01 -0.79
N THR A 70 -5.48 3.01 -1.63
CA THR A 70 -4.14 2.95 -2.25
C THR A 70 -3.83 4.13 -3.17
N PHE A 71 -4.83 4.78 -3.75
CA PHE A 71 -4.62 5.95 -4.61
C PHE A 71 -4.09 7.18 -3.86
N PRO A 72 -4.73 7.67 -2.77
CA PRO A 72 -4.15 8.76 -1.98
C PRO A 72 -2.85 8.34 -1.28
N MET A 73 -2.70 7.09 -0.85
CA MET A 73 -1.41 6.60 -0.34
C MET A 73 -0.29 6.75 -1.38
N ALA A 74 -0.56 6.41 -2.64
CA ALA A 74 0.40 6.59 -3.72
C ALA A 74 0.74 8.08 -3.92
N GLY A 75 -0.27 8.95 -3.88
CA GLY A 75 -0.09 10.40 -3.96
C GLY A 75 0.81 10.95 -2.84
N MET A 76 0.65 10.48 -1.60
CA MET A 76 1.54 10.84 -0.48
C MET A 76 2.99 10.38 -0.74
N ILE A 77 3.22 9.16 -1.24
CA ILE A 77 4.58 8.70 -1.57
C ILE A 77 5.15 9.49 -2.75
N LEU A 78 4.38 9.68 -3.82
CA LEU A 78 4.76 10.46 -5.00
C LEU A 78 5.11 11.90 -4.66
N SER A 79 4.46 12.51 -3.67
CA SER A 79 4.83 13.86 -3.21
C SER A 79 6.29 13.95 -2.76
N THR A 80 6.82 12.89 -2.13
CA THR A 80 8.25 12.82 -1.75
C THR A 80 9.15 12.68 -2.99
N TYR A 81 8.67 12.06 -4.05
CA TYR A 81 9.38 12.00 -5.33
C TYR A 81 9.38 13.35 -6.05
N VAL A 82 8.23 14.04 -6.10
CA VAL A 82 8.13 15.40 -6.65
C VAL A 82 9.08 16.35 -5.90
N PHE A 83 9.20 16.20 -4.58
CA PHE A 83 10.15 16.97 -3.78
C PHE A 83 11.60 16.70 -4.17
N ARG A 84 11.96 15.44 -4.44
CA ARG A 84 13.30 15.07 -4.94
C ARG A 84 13.59 15.68 -6.32
N LEU A 85 12.59 15.82 -7.19
CA LEU A 85 12.74 16.43 -8.52
C LEU A 85 12.84 17.96 -8.47
N PHE A 86 12.04 18.59 -7.61
CA PHE A 86 11.93 20.04 -7.52
C PHE A 86 12.15 20.52 -6.07
N PRO A 87 13.37 20.37 -5.52
CA PRO A 87 13.64 20.71 -4.12
C PRO A 87 13.43 22.20 -3.82
N HIS A 88 13.56 23.07 -4.83
CA HIS A 88 13.34 24.51 -4.72
C HIS A 88 11.85 24.92 -4.69
N LEU A 89 10.93 24.00 -4.97
CA LEU A 89 9.48 24.24 -4.98
C LEU A 89 8.76 23.31 -3.99
N PRO A 90 9.07 23.38 -2.68
CA PRO A 90 8.48 22.50 -1.67
C PRO A 90 6.95 22.60 -1.62
N LEU A 91 6.39 23.77 -1.94
CA LEU A 91 4.95 24.02 -1.94
C LEU A 91 4.17 23.10 -2.89
N ILE A 92 4.72 22.75 -4.05
CA ILE A 92 4.06 21.82 -4.99
C ILE A 92 3.95 20.43 -4.37
N SER A 93 5.05 19.97 -3.78
CA SER A 93 5.13 18.66 -3.16
C SER A 93 4.24 18.57 -1.92
N GLN A 94 4.26 19.59 -1.06
CA GLN A 94 3.38 19.69 0.09
C GLN A 94 1.90 19.81 -0.31
N GLY A 95 1.59 20.55 -1.38
CA GLY A 95 0.23 20.63 -1.93
C GLY A 95 -0.29 19.27 -2.37
N LEU A 96 0.52 18.50 -3.11
CA LEU A 96 0.18 17.12 -3.50
C LEU A 96 0.01 16.21 -2.29
N TRP A 97 0.86 16.35 -1.27
CA TRP A 97 0.76 15.59 -0.03
C TRP A 97 -0.56 15.88 0.71
N TRP A 98 -0.88 17.16 0.93
CA TRP A 98 -2.11 17.57 1.62
C TRP A 98 -3.37 17.16 0.87
N PHE A 99 -3.39 17.34 -0.44
CA PHE A 99 -4.48 16.84 -1.29
C PHE A 99 -4.70 15.34 -1.07
N SER A 100 -3.61 14.56 -1.11
CA SER A 100 -3.67 13.11 -0.95
C SER A 100 -4.09 12.69 0.46
N PHE A 101 -3.53 13.32 1.49
CA PHE A 101 -3.86 13.03 2.88
C PHE A 101 -5.33 13.34 3.22
N LEU A 102 -5.84 14.50 2.78
CA LEU A 102 -7.24 14.87 2.97
C LEU A 102 -8.20 13.95 2.20
N LEU A 103 -7.80 13.51 1.00
CA LEU A 103 -8.56 12.52 0.24
C LEU A 103 -8.62 11.18 0.97
N ASP A 104 -7.54 10.73 1.59
CA ASP A 104 -7.52 9.50 2.40
C ASP A 104 -8.45 9.60 3.61
N LEU A 105 -8.39 10.72 4.35
CA LEU A 105 -9.30 11.00 5.47
C LEU A 105 -10.78 11.01 5.04
N ALA A 106 -11.06 11.60 3.87
CA ALA A 106 -12.41 11.61 3.30
C ALA A 106 -12.89 10.20 2.96
N LEU A 107 -12.03 9.34 2.39
CA LEU A 107 -12.35 7.94 2.11
C LEU A 107 -12.61 7.14 3.38
N ILE A 108 -11.77 7.30 4.41
CA ILE A 108 -11.95 6.65 5.71
C ILE A 108 -13.29 7.06 6.33
N THR A 109 -13.59 8.35 6.35
CA THR A 109 -14.83 8.89 6.92
C THR A 109 -16.04 8.37 6.15
N TYR A 110 -16.00 8.45 4.82
CA TYR A 110 -17.09 8.00 3.96
C TYR A 110 -17.37 6.50 4.10
N PHE A 111 -16.32 5.67 4.08
CA PHE A 111 -16.45 4.23 4.28
C PHE A 111 -17.01 3.90 5.66
N THR A 112 -16.51 4.57 6.70
CA THR A 112 -16.94 4.34 8.09
C THR A 112 -18.42 4.65 8.24
N ILE A 113 -18.88 5.82 7.78
CA ILE A 113 -20.30 6.23 7.86
C ILE A 113 -21.20 5.27 7.06
N LYS A 114 -20.73 4.79 5.90
CA LYS A 114 -21.58 4.01 4.97
C LYS A 114 -21.60 2.51 5.23
N PHE A 115 -20.52 1.95 5.78
CA PHE A 115 -20.34 0.49 5.88
C PHE A 115 -19.95 -0.01 7.26
N ALA A 116 -19.34 0.81 8.12
CA ALA A 116 -18.95 0.39 9.47
C ALA A 116 -19.96 0.82 10.56
N CYS A 117 -20.51 2.03 10.46
CA CYS A 117 -21.49 2.58 11.41
C CYS A 117 -22.92 2.06 11.23
N PRO A 118 -23.45 1.86 10.01
CA PRO A 118 -24.81 1.33 9.88
C PRO A 118 -24.78 -0.13 10.31
N GLY A 119 -25.78 -0.58 11.09
CA GLY A 119 -25.92 -1.97 11.55
C GLY A 119 -26.00 -3.05 10.44
N ARG A 120 -25.73 -2.69 9.18
CA ARG A 120 -25.39 -3.63 8.11
C ARG A 120 -24.05 -4.28 8.44
N ARG A 121 -24.09 -5.54 8.87
CA ARG A 121 -22.93 -6.41 9.10
C ARG A 121 -22.20 -6.69 7.78
N VAL A 122 -21.53 -5.70 7.21
CA VAL A 122 -20.60 -5.91 6.09
C VAL A 122 -19.44 -6.74 6.61
N LYS A 123 -19.14 -7.83 5.92
CA LYS A 123 -18.05 -8.72 6.31
C LYS A 123 -16.72 -8.03 6.05
N ALA A 124 -15.86 -7.99 7.06
CA ALA A 124 -14.54 -7.40 6.94
C ALA A 124 -13.68 -8.23 6.00
N THR A 125 -13.04 -7.56 5.05
CA THR A 125 -12.08 -8.15 4.11
C THR A 125 -10.68 -7.58 4.39
N PRO A 126 -9.60 -8.21 3.91
CA PRO A 126 -8.25 -7.67 4.07
C PRO A 126 -8.13 -6.22 3.57
N SER A 127 -8.90 -5.83 2.54
CA SER A 127 -8.93 -4.45 2.05
C SER A 127 -9.35 -3.38 3.10
N TRP A 128 -9.90 -3.75 4.25
CA TRP A 128 -10.18 -2.80 5.33
C TRP A 128 -8.89 -2.32 5.99
N THR A 129 -7.85 -3.16 6.08
CA THR A 129 -6.57 -2.73 6.63
C THR A 129 -5.86 -1.75 5.71
N VAL A 130 -6.07 -1.85 4.38
CA VAL A 130 -5.60 -0.84 3.42
C VAL A 130 -6.17 0.53 3.75
N LEU A 131 -7.48 0.61 3.97
CA LEU A 131 -8.15 1.87 4.28
C LEU A 131 -7.72 2.43 5.64
N TYR A 132 -7.80 1.62 6.69
CA TYR A 132 -7.67 2.12 8.06
C TYR A 132 -6.22 2.19 8.55
N VAL A 133 -5.38 1.24 8.17
CA VAL A 133 -3.96 1.22 8.56
C VAL A 133 -3.11 1.96 7.52
N GLY A 134 -3.57 2.05 6.27
CA GLY A 134 -2.87 2.73 5.18
C GLY A 134 -2.56 4.20 5.45
N ILE A 135 -3.35 4.88 6.29
CA ILE A 135 -3.09 6.25 6.70
C ILE A 135 -1.74 6.44 7.39
N ALA A 136 -1.12 5.37 7.90
CA ALA A 136 0.25 5.39 8.42
C ALA A 136 1.29 5.78 7.35
N VAL A 137 0.95 5.75 6.05
CA VAL A 137 1.79 6.35 4.99
C VAL A 137 2.03 7.86 5.25
N ALA A 138 1.10 8.55 5.91
CA ALA A 138 1.31 9.93 6.35
C ALA A 138 2.50 10.01 7.34
N ALA A 139 2.61 9.08 8.28
CA ALA A 139 3.76 8.95 9.16
C ALA A 139 5.03 8.51 8.41
N LEU A 140 4.94 7.73 7.35
CA LEU A 140 6.11 7.38 6.54
C LEU A 140 6.65 8.58 5.73
N THR A 141 5.79 9.54 5.40
CA THR A 141 6.09 10.67 4.52
C THR A 141 6.09 12.03 5.25
N TYR A 142 5.91 12.02 6.57
CA TYR A 142 5.81 13.22 7.41
C TYR A 142 6.96 14.22 7.27
N PRO A 143 8.23 13.85 6.98
CA PRO A 143 9.30 14.85 6.90
C PRO A 143 9.07 15.89 5.80
N LEU A 144 8.22 15.60 4.81
CA LEU A 144 7.85 16.56 3.77
C LEU A 144 7.04 17.74 4.30
N VAL A 145 6.16 17.48 5.28
CA VAL A 145 5.32 18.51 5.93
C VAL A 145 5.89 18.97 7.27
N GLY A 146 6.75 18.18 7.90
CA GLY A 146 7.43 18.52 9.16
C GLY A 146 6.54 18.47 10.40
N ILE A 147 5.29 18.01 10.29
CA ILE A 147 4.34 17.94 11.41
C ILE A 147 4.39 16.55 12.05
N VAL A 148 5.12 16.44 13.15
CA VAL A 148 5.38 15.17 13.84
C VAL A 148 4.12 14.62 14.52
N GLU A 149 3.22 15.50 14.94
CA GLU A 149 1.96 15.16 15.62
C GLU A 149 1.06 14.30 14.72
N ILE A 150 1.00 14.61 13.41
CA ILE A 150 0.27 13.80 12.42
C ILE A 150 0.91 12.41 12.33
N ALA A 151 2.24 12.35 12.35
CA ALA A 151 2.95 11.08 12.29
C ALA A 151 2.60 10.19 13.50
N TYR A 152 2.66 10.71 14.73
CA TYR A 152 2.28 9.95 15.91
C TYR A 152 0.80 9.58 15.93
N ALA A 153 -0.10 10.49 15.54
CA ALA A 153 -1.54 10.23 15.51
C ALA A 153 -1.89 9.10 14.53
N THR A 154 -1.38 9.18 13.29
CA THR A 154 -1.65 8.17 12.25
C THR A 154 -0.98 6.83 12.55
N LEU A 155 0.23 6.84 13.12
CA LEU A 155 0.92 5.63 13.57
C LEU A 155 0.15 4.94 14.69
N SER A 156 -0.27 5.68 15.72
CA SER A 156 -1.02 5.15 16.87
C SER A 156 -2.37 4.59 16.43
N PHE A 157 -3.09 5.32 15.56
CA PHE A 157 -4.34 4.86 14.96
C PHE A 157 -4.15 3.56 14.16
N GLY A 158 -3.10 3.49 13.34
CA GLY A 158 -2.77 2.28 12.57
C GLY A 158 -2.46 1.08 13.45
N PHE A 159 -1.72 1.26 14.56
CA PHE A 159 -1.46 0.18 15.53
C PHE A 159 -2.77 -0.34 16.14
N VAL A 160 -3.59 0.54 16.71
CA VAL A 160 -4.86 0.16 17.36
C VAL A 160 -5.76 -0.59 16.38
N LEU A 161 -5.92 -0.08 15.16
CA LEU A 161 -6.77 -0.72 14.17
C LEU A 161 -6.18 -2.01 13.59
N THR A 162 -4.86 -2.17 13.52
CA THR A 162 -4.26 -3.45 13.12
C THR A 162 -4.66 -4.57 14.08
N PHE A 163 -4.55 -4.34 15.38
CA PHE A 163 -4.92 -5.34 16.40
C PHE A 163 -6.43 -5.60 16.45
N TYR A 164 -7.26 -4.61 16.13
CA TYR A 164 -8.71 -4.79 16.06
C TYR A 164 -9.17 -5.49 14.77
N LEU A 165 -8.62 -5.12 13.61
CA LEU A 165 -9.08 -5.58 12.30
C LEU A 165 -8.65 -7.02 12.00
N TYR A 166 -7.45 -7.47 12.41
CA TYR A 166 -7.03 -8.84 12.09
C TYR A 166 -7.94 -9.92 12.69
N PRO A 167 -8.31 -9.90 13.98
CA PRO A 167 -9.29 -10.83 14.54
C PRO A 167 -10.65 -10.73 13.85
N LEU A 168 -11.09 -9.51 13.51
CA LEU A 168 -12.35 -9.27 12.82
C LEU A 168 -12.38 -9.91 11.42
N ILE A 169 -11.35 -9.65 10.62
CA ILE A 169 -11.19 -10.20 9.27
C ILE A 169 -11.07 -11.72 9.35
N TYR A 170 -10.28 -12.27 10.27
CA TYR A 170 -10.15 -13.72 10.42
C TYR A 170 -11.49 -14.39 10.74
N ARG A 171 -12.26 -13.82 11.69
CA ARG A 171 -13.59 -14.31 12.04
C ARG A 171 -14.55 -14.30 10.86
N ASP A 172 -14.54 -13.22 10.09
CA ASP A 172 -15.46 -13.03 8.97
C ASP A 172 -15.08 -13.92 7.78
N LEU A 173 -13.79 -14.07 7.46
CA LEU A 173 -13.31 -14.95 6.40
C LEU A 173 -13.48 -16.45 6.72
N LYS A 174 -13.42 -16.83 8.00
CA LYS A 174 -13.75 -18.20 8.42
C LYS A 174 -15.21 -18.54 8.13
N LYS A 175 -16.12 -17.57 8.23
CA LYS A 175 -17.54 -17.73 7.91
C LYS A 175 -17.84 -17.56 6.43
N THR A 176 -17.05 -16.74 5.73
CA THR A 176 -17.28 -16.41 4.32
C THR A 176 -15.94 -16.15 3.65
N PRO A 177 -15.35 -17.20 3.05
CA PRO A 177 -14.10 -17.09 2.34
C PRO A 177 -14.17 -16.05 1.22
N LEU A 178 -13.02 -15.50 0.85
CA LEU A 178 -12.93 -14.56 -0.26
C LEU A 178 -13.39 -15.26 -1.56
N PRO A 179 -14.24 -14.61 -2.37
CA PRO A 179 -14.52 -15.11 -3.71
C PRO A 179 -13.23 -15.09 -4.52
N VAL A 180 -13.15 -15.99 -5.52
CA VAL A 180 -11.98 -16.15 -6.37
C VAL A 180 -11.52 -14.81 -6.93
N ALA A 181 -12.44 -13.94 -7.37
CA ALA A 181 -12.19 -12.59 -7.91
C ALA A 181 -11.48 -11.59 -6.95
N LEU A 182 -11.46 -11.87 -5.64
CA LEU A 182 -10.83 -11.04 -4.61
C LEU A 182 -9.65 -11.74 -3.93
N LEU A 183 -9.25 -12.92 -4.41
CA LEU A 183 -8.23 -13.74 -3.75
C LEU A 183 -6.87 -13.05 -3.66
N GLY A 184 -6.57 -12.13 -4.59
CA GLY A 184 -5.38 -11.27 -4.52
C GLY A 184 -5.29 -10.42 -3.24
N GLN A 185 -6.42 -10.17 -2.55
CA GLN A 185 -6.44 -9.47 -1.27
C GLN A 185 -5.74 -10.23 -0.13
N GLU A 186 -5.51 -11.54 -0.25
CA GLU A 186 -4.65 -12.24 0.70
C GLU A 186 -3.23 -11.65 0.76
N GLY A 187 -2.77 -11.00 -0.33
CA GLY A 187 -1.52 -10.25 -0.33
C GLY A 187 -1.44 -9.12 0.70
N ILE A 188 -2.59 -8.54 1.06
CA ILE A 188 -2.68 -7.39 1.96
C ILE A 188 -2.23 -7.74 3.37
N TYR A 189 -2.23 -9.02 3.76
CA TYR A 189 -1.79 -9.45 5.08
C TYR A 189 -0.36 -9.00 5.42
N CYS A 190 0.51 -8.83 4.43
CA CYS A 190 1.86 -8.27 4.62
C CYS A 190 1.85 -6.81 5.10
N ALA A 191 0.93 -6.00 4.61
CA ALA A 191 1.08 -4.55 4.67
C ALA A 191 1.02 -3.93 6.08
N PRO A 192 0.10 -4.30 6.99
CA PRO A 192 -0.10 -3.56 8.24
C PRO A 192 1.16 -3.45 9.11
N PHE A 193 1.75 -4.56 9.52
CA PHE A 193 2.95 -4.53 10.38
C PHE A 193 4.18 -3.99 9.66
N SER A 194 4.34 -4.26 8.36
CA SER A 194 5.45 -3.71 7.57
C SER A 194 5.34 -2.19 7.41
N LEU A 195 4.15 -1.67 7.10
CA LEU A 195 3.92 -0.23 6.99
C LEU A 195 4.12 0.46 8.34
N LEU A 196 3.61 -0.12 9.43
CA LEU A 196 3.81 0.40 10.78
C LEU A 196 5.29 0.39 11.17
N LEU A 197 6.05 -0.67 10.82
CA LEU A 197 7.51 -0.72 11.04
C LEU A 197 8.24 0.37 10.23
N ALA A 198 7.95 0.49 8.94
CA ALA A 198 8.57 1.52 8.10
C ALA A 198 8.29 2.93 8.64
N SER A 199 7.06 3.19 9.06
CA SER A 199 6.62 4.46 9.64
C SER A 199 7.25 4.71 11.01
N LEU A 200 7.31 3.68 11.86
CA LEU A 200 7.97 3.74 13.17
C LEU A 200 9.45 4.09 13.01
N VAL A 201 10.17 3.41 12.12
CA VAL A 201 11.59 3.69 11.82
C VAL A 201 11.76 5.11 11.29
N ARG A 202 10.84 5.58 10.44
CA ARG A 202 10.88 6.95 9.91
C ARG A 202 10.78 8.00 11.00
N VAL A 203 9.89 7.81 11.98
CA VAL A 203 9.62 8.77 13.05
C VAL A 203 10.64 8.67 14.18
N GLY A 204 10.96 7.45 14.63
CA GLY A 204 11.81 7.21 15.80
C GLY A 204 13.31 7.11 15.50
N GLY A 205 13.68 6.78 14.26
CA GLY A 205 15.08 6.69 13.83
C GLY A 205 15.95 5.82 14.75
N ALA A 206 17.20 6.24 14.95
CA ALA A 206 18.18 5.54 15.79
C ALA A 206 17.85 5.57 17.30
N GLY A 207 16.86 6.36 17.73
CA GLY A 207 16.41 6.39 19.13
C GLY A 207 15.49 5.23 19.50
N LEU A 208 15.11 4.38 18.54
CA LEU A 208 14.22 3.26 18.80
C LEU A 208 14.91 2.12 19.57
N PRO A 209 14.26 1.54 20.59
CA PRO A 209 14.79 0.37 21.26
C PRO A 209 14.97 -0.81 20.31
N THR A 210 16.13 -1.46 20.37
CA THR A 210 16.46 -2.63 19.54
C THR A 210 15.43 -3.75 19.65
N TRP A 211 14.91 -4.02 20.86
CA TRP A 211 13.90 -5.07 21.07
C TRP A 211 12.60 -4.79 20.30
N LEU A 212 12.19 -3.52 20.20
CA LEU A 212 10.97 -3.12 19.50
C LEU A 212 11.12 -3.33 18.00
N LEU A 213 12.28 -2.96 17.44
CA LEU A 213 12.62 -3.19 16.04
C LEU A 213 12.61 -4.69 15.72
N ILE A 214 13.23 -5.53 16.56
CA ILE A 214 13.26 -6.98 16.36
C ILE A 214 11.85 -7.57 16.37
N VAL A 215 11.01 -7.22 17.36
CA VAL A 215 9.61 -7.69 17.43
C VAL A 215 8.83 -7.30 16.17
N MET A 216 9.00 -6.06 15.70
CA MET A 216 8.30 -5.57 14.52
C MET A 216 8.80 -6.19 13.21
N ILE A 217 10.11 -6.44 13.09
CA ILE A 217 10.67 -7.21 11.99
C ILE A 217 10.08 -8.62 11.99
N LEU A 218 10.11 -9.32 13.13
CA LEU A 218 9.57 -10.68 13.22
C LEU A 218 8.09 -10.74 12.85
N ALA A 219 7.29 -9.76 13.29
CA ALA A 219 5.89 -9.65 12.90
C ALA A 219 5.75 -9.43 11.38
N SER A 220 6.42 -8.42 10.83
CA SER A 220 6.43 -8.12 9.39
C SER A 220 6.81 -9.35 8.54
N GLN A 221 7.90 -10.01 8.90
CA GLN A 221 8.42 -11.17 8.19
C GLN A 221 7.50 -12.39 8.28
N SER A 222 6.88 -12.63 9.44
CA SER A 222 5.92 -13.72 9.62
C SER A 222 4.73 -13.59 8.66
N PHE A 223 4.19 -12.37 8.51
CA PHE A 223 3.10 -12.11 7.56
C PHE A 223 3.56 -12.20 6.11
N PHE A 224 4.78 -11.75 5.79
CA PHE A 224 5.36 -11.91 4.47
C PHE A 224 5.48 -13.39 4.06
N PHE A 225 6.11 -14.22 4.90
CA PHE A 225 6.21 -15.66 4.62
C PHE A 225 4.84 -16.32 4.55
N PHE A 226 3.90 -15.95 5.41
CA PHE A 226 2.52 -16.43 5.31
C PHE A 226 1.91 -16.15 3.93
N VAL A 227 2.04 -14.94 3.40
CA VAL A 227 1.53 -14.62 2.04
C VAL A 227 2.27 -15.37 0.95
N LEU A 228 3.59 -15.58 1.08
CA LEU A 228 4.34 -16.40 0.13
C LEU A 228 3.82 -17.84 0.05
N THR A 229 3.37 -18.43 1.17
CA THR A 229 2.73 -19.77 1.14
C THR A 229 1.39 -19.77 0.41
N ARG A 230 0.69 -18.63 0.36
CA ARG A 230 -0.61 -18.47 -0.33
C ARG A 230 -0.45 -18.17 -1.82
N LEU A 231 0.65 -17.51 -2.20
CA LEU A 231 0.91 -17.05 -3.57
C LEU A 231 0.71 -18.16 -4.64
N PRO A 232 1.19 -19.40 -4.48
CA PRO A 232 0.93 -20.46 -5.46
C PRO A 232 -0.55 -20.74 -5.68
N ASN A 233 -1.37 -20.70 -4.62
CA ASN A 233 -2.82 -20.89 -4.73
C ASN A 233 -3.49 -19.72 -5.46
N ILE A 234 -3.06 -18.48 -5.17
CA ILE A 234 -3.57 -17.28 -5.82
C ILE A 234 -3.30 -17.33 -7.32
N LEU A 235 -2.05 -17.63 -7.71
CA LEU A 235 -1.63 -17.66 -9.11
C LEU A 235 -2.31 -18.78 -9.92
N LYS A 236 -2.62 -19.92 -9.30
CA LYS A 236 -3.33 -21.04 -9.95
C LYS A 236 -4.74 -20.66 -10.43
N GLN A 237 -5.39 -19.66 -9.84
CA GLN A 237 -6.74 -19.23 -10.25
C GLN A 237 -6.75 -18.37 -11.53
N GLY A 238 -5.58 -18.10 -12.11
CA GLY A 238 -5.44 -17.21 -13.26
C GLY A 238 -5.50 -15.73 -12.87
N PHE A 239 -5.03 -14.87 -13.78
CA PHE A 239 -4.93 -13.44 -13.50
C PHE A 239 -6.29 -12.78 -13.25
N GLN A 240 -6.33 -11.96 -12.21
CA GLN A 240 -7.47 -11.11 -11.89
C GLN A 240 -7.00 -9.70 -11.54
N PRO A 241 -7.82 -8.66 -11.79
CA PRO A 241 -7.49 -7.30 -11.41
C PRO A 241 -7.12 -7.12 -9.92
N ALA A 242 -7.71 -7.92 -9.02
CA ALA A 242 -7.40 -7.89 -7.60
C ALA A 242 -5.95 -8.30 -7.26
N PHE A 243 -5.17 -8.86 -8.20
CA PHE A 243 -3.75 -9.17 -7.99
C PHE A 243 -2.89 -7.91 -7.79
N SER A 244 -3.39 -6.74 -8.16
CA SER A 244 -2.85 -5.44 -7.74
C SER A 244 -2.58 -5.35 -6.24
N ALA A 245 -3.40 -6.02 -5.41
CA ALA A 245 -3.25 -6.07 -3.97
C ALA A 245 -2.04 -6.89 -3.47
N LEU A 246 -1.30 -7.57 -4.36
CA LEU A 246 -0.03 -8.24 -4.02
C LEU A 246 1.18 -7.30 -4.12
N THR A 247 1.03 -6.15 -4.79
CA THR A 247 2.15 -5.28 -5.15
C THR A 247 2.70 -4.51 -3.94
N PHE A 248 2.10 -3.39 -3.56
CA PHE A 248 2.57 -2.58 -2.42
C PHE A 248 2.81 -3.39 -1.13
N PRO A 249 1.94 -4.35 -0.73
CA PRO A 249 2.18 -5.11 0.50
C PRO A 249 3.50 -5.89 0.52
N THR A 250 3.98 -6.40 -0.61
CA THR A 250 5.29 -7.08 -0.68
C THR A 250 6.46 -6.10 -0.79
N ILE A 251 6.22 -4.91 -1.33
CA ILE A 251 7.24 -3.86 -1.46
C ILE A 251 7.49 -3.17 -0.11
N ILE A 252 6.43 -2.94 0.67
CA ILE A 252 6.54 -2.30 1.98
C ILE A 252 7.22 -3.23 2.99
N THR A 253 7.13 -4.57 2.84
CA THR A 253 7.91 -5.51 3.68
C THR A 253 9.40 -5.29 3.47
N ALA A 254 9.85 -5.32 2.21
CA ALA A 254 11.25 -5.09 1.83
C ALA A 254 11.73 -3.70 2.29
N THR A 255 10.89 -2.68 2.12
CA THR A 255 11.19 -1.29 2.52
C THR A 255 11.36 -1.19 4.04
N SER A 256 10.42 -1.75 4.80
CA SER A 256 10.46 -1.73 6.27
C SER A 256 11.68 -2.47 6.81
N LEU A 257 12.03 -3.62 6.21
CA LEU A 257 13.20 -4.39 6.58
C LEU A 257 14.48 -3.63 6.28
N LYS A 258 14.59 -3.03 5.09
CA LYS A 258 15.74 -2.21 4.68
C LYS A 258 15.94 -1.02 5.59
N MET A 259 14.86 -0.32 5.94
CA MET A 259 14.90 0.81 6.87
C MET A 259 15.35 0.38 8.26
N ALA A 260 14.79 -0.71 8.79
CA ALA A 260 15.18 -1.22 10.12
C ALA A 260 16.62 -1.74 10.15
N GLN A 261 17.07 -2.39 9.06
CA GLN A 261 18.45 -2.84 8.89
C GLN A 261 19.44 -1.67 8.88
N GLY A 262 19.06 -0.52 8.33
CA GLY A 262 19.87 0.71 8.41
C GLY A 262 20.20 1.15 9.85
N ILE A 263 19.40 0.73 10.83
CA ILE A 263 19.63 0.96 12.26
C ILE A 263 20.34 -0.24 12.91
N LEU A 264 19.83 -1.45 12.70
CA LEU A 264 20.32 -2.66 13.39
C LEU A 264 21.67 -3.16 12.89
N LYS A 265 21.97 -3.00 11.60
CA LYS A 265 23.23 -3.41 10.94
C LYS A 265 23.61 -4.88 11.21
N LEU A 266 22.64 -5.79 11.10
CA LEU A 266 22.87 -7.23 11.28
C LEU A 266 23.23 -7.87 9.92
N PRO A 267 24.39 -8.54 9.75
CA PRO A 267 24.87 -8.97 8.43
C PRO A 267 23.91 -9.89 7.66
N PHE A 268 23.15 -10.75 8.35
CA PHE A 268 22.22 -11.66 7.67
C PHE A 268 21.00 -10.95 7.07
N LEU A 269 20.63 -9.77 7.59
CA LEU A 269 19.48 -9.01 7.10
C LEU A 269 19.72 -8.38 5.75
N ASP A 270 20.98 -8.11 5.36
CA ASP A 270 21.29 -7.58 4.03
C ASP A 270 20.92 -8.57 2.92
N TYR A 271 21.19 -9.86 3.14
CA TYR A 271 20.76 -10.94 2.22
C TYR A 271 19.23 -11.04 2.14
N LEU A 272 18.55 -10.89 3.27
CA LEU A 272 17.09 -10.94 3.33
C LEU A 272 16.46 -9.74 2.61
N VAL A 273 16.98 -8.53 2.81
CA VAL A 273 16.57 -7.31 2.11
C VAL A 273 16.73 -7.48 0.59
N PHE A 274 17.87 -8.01 0.14
CA PHE A 274 18.10 -8.26 -1.27
C PHE A 274 17.10 -9.28 -1.84
N ALA A 275 16.91 -10.40 -1.14
CA ALA A 275 15.96 -11.44 -1.56
C ALA A 275 14.52 -10.91 -1.66
N GLU A 276 14.05 -10.19 -0.65
CA GLU A 276 12.72 -9.57 -0.66
C GLU A 276 12.57 -8.54 -1.77
N THR A 277 13.59 -7.72 -2.01
CA THR A 277 13.59 -6.72 -3.10
C THR A 277 13.40 -7.39 -4.46
N VAL A 278 14.11 -8.49 -4.72
CA VAL A 278 13.96 -9.26 -5.96
C VAL A 278 12.56 -9.86 -6.07
N ILE A 279 12.04 -10.45 -4.98
CA ILE A 279 10.71 -11.06 -4.96
C ILE A 279 9.62 -10.02 -5.22
N CYS A 280 9.64 -8.89 -4.51
CA CYS A 280 8.58 -7.88 -4.62
C CYS A 280 8.59 -7.19 -5.99
N LEU A 281 9.76 -6.91 -6.56
CA LEU A 281 9.87 -6.37 -7.92
C LEU A 281 9.38 -7.39 -8.96
N THR A 282 9.69 -8.67 -8.80
CA THR A 282 9.18 -9.73 -9.67
C THR A 282 7.65 -9.79 -9.65
N ILE A 283 7.05 -9.74 -8.46
CA ILE A 283 5.59 -9.71 -8.30
C ILE A 283 5.00 -8.46 -8.96
N LEU A 284 5.60 -7.28 -8.75
CA LEU A 284 5.15 -6.03 -9.36
C LEU A 284 5.14 -6.12 -10.90
N PHE A 285 6.25 -6.52 -11.52
CA PHE A 285 6.34 -6.63 -12.97
C PHE A 285 5.43 -7.71 -13.55
N PHE A 286 5.30 -8.84 -12.86
CA PHE A 286 4.34 -9.87 -13.23
C PHE A 286 2.90 -9.33 -13.27
N VAL A 287 2.47 -8.64 -12.20
CA VAL A 287 1.12 -8.07 -12.11
C VAL A 287 0.90 -7.00 -13.18
N LEU A 288 1.87 -6.10 -13.39
CA LEU A 288 1.79 -5.06 -14.43
C LEU A 288 1.71 -5.68 -15.84
N GLY A 289 2.57 -6.65 -16.15
CA GLY A 289 2.55 -7.37 -17.42
C GLY A 289 1.22 -8.10 -17.67
N ALA A 290 0.70 -8.78 -16.65
CA ALA A 290 -0.58 -9.45 -16.72
C ALA A 290 -1.76 -8.46 -16.90
N TYR A 291 -1.69 -7.29 -16.27
CA TYR A 291 -2.64 -6.19 -16.49
C TYR A 291 -2.63 -5.70 -17.95
N LEU A 292 -1.46 -5.48 -18.53
CA LEU A 292 -1.32 -5.05 -19.93
C LEU A 292 -1.93 -6.09 -20.89
N ILE A 293 -1.68 -7.38 -20.66
CA ILE A 293 -2.28 -8.46 -21.44
C ILE A 293 -3.80 -8.47 -21.27
N TRP A 294 -4.29 -8.33 -20.04
CA TRP A 294 -5.73 -8.32 -19.74
C TRP A 294 -6.46 -7.13 -20.37
N LEU A 295 -5.86 -5.94 -20.39
CA LEU A 295 -6.42 -4.73 -21.03
C LEU A 295 -6.52 -4.86 -22.55
N ARG A 296 -5.57 -5.59 -23.17
CA ARG A 296 -5.51 -5.84 -24.62
C ARG A 296 -6.52 -6.88 -25.10
N LYS A 297 -6.92 -7.84 -24.27
CA LYS A 297 -7.96 -8.82 -24.62
C LYS A 297 -9.28 -8.08 -24.86
N LYS A 298 -9.76 -8.07 -26.10
CA LYS A 298 -11.11 -7.57 -26.46
C LYS A 298 -12.16 -8.41 -25.73
N VAL A 299 -13.21 -7.73 -25.24
CA VAL A 299 -14.46 -8.37 -24.78
C VAL A 299 -15.23 -8.80 -26.00
#